data_AF-A0A958FHA9-F1
#
_entry.id   AF-A0A958FHA9-F1
#
_cell.length_a   1.000
_cell.length_b   1.000
_cell.length_c   1.000
_cell.angle_alpha   90.00
_cell.angle_beta   90.00
_cell.angle_gamma   90.00
#
_symmetry.space_group_name_H-M   'P 1'
#
loop_
_entity.id
_entity.type
_entity.pdbx_description
1 polymer ?
#
loop_
_entity_poly.entity_id
_entity_poly.type
_entity_poly.pdbx_seq_one_letter_code
_entity_poly.pdbx_strand_id
1 'polypeptide(L)' 'MSSKIIVYCDGACAGNQNQRNIGGWGVVIRQAGKTRRLYGGEKNTTNNRMELTAC' A
#
# COMPACT_ATOMS: atom_id res chain seq x y z
N MET A 1 -23.78 -12.65 10.63
CA MET A 1 -23.63 -11.39 9.87
C MET A 1 -22.14 -11.13 9.66
N SER A 2 -21.70 -10.87 8.43
CA SER A 2 -20.30 -10.49 8.16
C SER A 2 -20.04 -9.09 8.71
N SER A 3 -19.04 -8.94 9.58
CA SER A 3 -18.64 -7.63 10.09
C SER A 3 -17.94 -6.83 8.98
N LYS A 4 -18.46 -5.64 8.68
CA LYS A 4 -17.90 -4.74 7.66
C LYS A 4 -16.41 -4.49 7.91
N ILE A 5 -15.59 -4.70 6.89
CA ILE A 5 -14.17 -4.38 6.87
C ILE A 5 -14.01 -3.10 6.05
N ILE A 6 -13.27 -2.12 6.58
CA ILE A 6 -12.90 -0.91 5.87
C ILE A 6 -11.40 -0.97 5.62
N VAL A 7 -10.99 -0.84 4.36
CA VAL A 7 -9.58 -0.85 3.94
C VAL A 7 -9.27 0.49 3.30
N TYR A 8 -8.19 1.13 3.75
CA TYR A 8 -7.57 2.28 3.10
C TYR A 8 -6.20 1.84 2.59
N CYS A 9 -5.94 2.02 1.31
CA CYS A 9 -4.70 1.64 0.68
C CYS A 9 -4.09 2.86 -0.01
N ASP A 10 -2.76 2.93 -0.02
CA ASP A 10 -2.01 3.94 -0.77
C ASP A 10 -0.65 3.36 -1.18
N GLY A 11 -0.12 3.85 -2.29
CA GLY A 11 1.17 3.44 -2.84
C GLY A 11 1.81 4.56 -3.66
N ALA A 12 3.12 4.72 -3.51
CA ALA A 12 3.87 5.77 -4.19
C ALA A 12 5.30 5.32 -4.52
N CYS A 13 5.86 5.89 -5.58
CA CYS A 13 7.23 5.64 -6.04
C CYS A 13 7.96 6.94 -6.34
N ALA A 14 9.06 7.19 -5.62
CA ALA A 14 9.96 8.30 -5.89
C ALA A 14 10.89 7.93 -7.05
N GLY A 15 10.92 8.77 -8.08
CA GLY A 15 11.67 8.50 -9.31
C GLY A 15 11.00 7.47 -10.21
N ASN A 16 9.67 7.39 -10.22
CA ASN A 16 8.89 6.47 -11.06
C ASN A 16 9.43 6.41 -12.50
N GLN A 17 9.66 5.19 -13.01
CA GLN A 17 10.24 4.89 -14.34
C GLN A 17 11.71 5.26 -14.54
N ASN A 18 12.40 5.82 -13.55
CA ASN A 18 13.85 6.01 -13.60
C ASN A 18 14.62 4.75 -13.19
N GLN A 19 15.88 4.69 -13.64
CA GLN A 19 16.79 3.56 -13.43
C GLN A 19 17.13 3.27 -11.96
N ARG A 20 17.00 4.28 -11.08
CA ARG A 20 17.04 4.12 -9.63
C ARG A 20 15.81 4.77 -9.06
N ASN A 21 14.92 3.95 -8.53
CA ASN A 21 13.70 4.40 -7.90
C ASN A 21 13.42 3.56 -6.64
N ILE A 22 12.61 4.11 -5.75
CA ILE A 22 12.20 3.46 -4.51
C ILE A 22 10.72 3.74 -4.34
N GLY A 23 9.94 2.68 -4.10
CA GLY A 23 8.53 2.80 -3.79
C GLY A 23 8.19 2.27 -2.42
N GLY A 24 7.08 2.76 -1.90
CA GLY A 24 6.47 2.31 -0.66
C GLY A 24 4.97 2.13 -0.85
N TRP A 25 4.39 1.25 -0.05
CA TRP A 25 2.96 1.01 0.00
C TRP A 25 2.50 0.86 1.45
N GLY A 26 1.23 1.16 1.71
CA GLY A 26 0.64 1.09 3.04
C GLY A 26 -0.85 0.78 3.00
N VAL A 27 -1.30 0.02 4.00
CA VAL A 27 -2.69 -0.41 4.15
C VAL A 27 -3.12 -0.22 5.60
N VAL A 28 -4.29 0.38 5.80
CA VAL A 28 -4.99 0.46 7.08
C VAL A 28 -6.28 -0.34 6.99
N ILE A 29 -6.36 -1.42 7.76
CA ILE A 29 -7.55 -2.30 7.83
C ILE A 29 -8.25 -2.03 9.15
N ARG A 30 -9.54 -1.67 9.09
CA ARG A 30 -10.41 -1.49 10.26
C ARG A 30 -11.53 -2.53 10.25
N GLN A 31 -11.61 -3.31 11.32
CA GLN A 31 -12.65 -4.32 11.51
C GLN A 31 -12.97 -4.47 13.00
N ALA A 32 -14.27 -4.44 13.36
CA ALA A 32 -14.75 -4.69 14.72
C ALA A 32 -13.99 -3.89 15.81
N GLY A 33 -13.77 -2.58 15.58
CA GLY A 33 -13.05 -1.70 16.50
C GLY A 33 -11.53 -1.89 16.54
N LYS A 34 -10.98 -2.87 15.83
CA LYS A 34 -9.54 -3.10 15.71
C LYS A 34 -8.99 -2.43 14.45
N THR A 35 -7.78 -1.90 14.55
CA THR A 35 -7.02 -1.35 13.42
C THR A 35 -5.74 -2.13 13.23
N ARG A 36 -5.48 -2.58 12.01
CA ARG A 36 -4.20 -3.19 11.60
C ARG A 36 -3.57 -2.34 10.52
N ARG A 37 -2.24 -2.20 10.58
CA ARG A 37 -1.45 -1.50 9.55
C ARG A 37 -0.49 -2.50 8.92
N LEU A 38 -0.42 -2.50 7.60
CA LEU A 38 0.57 -3.23 6.81
C LEU A 38 1.30 -2.21 5.94
N TYR A 39 2.59 -2.39 5.74
CA TYR A 39 3.39 -1.49 4.92
C TYR A 39 4.66 -2.20 4.46
N GLY A 40 5.25 -1.68 3.40
CA GLY A 40 6.50 -2.17 2.85
C GLY A 40 7.08 -1.20 1.84
N GLY A 41 8.25 -1.54 1.32
CA GLY A 41 8.89 -0.80 0.25
C GLY A 41 9.74 -1.69 -0.64
N GLU A 42 9.93 -1.26 -1.88
CA GLU A 42 10.65 -1.99 -2.92
C GLU A 42 11.54 -1.04 -3.71
N LYS A 43 12.77 -1.50 -4.04
CA LYS A 43 13.65 -0.79 -4.98
C LYS A 43 13.28 -1.18 -6.41
N ASN A 44 13.45 -0.29 -7.38
CA ASN A 44 13.21 -0.55 -8.80
C ASN A 44 11.77 -1.02 -9.08
N THR A 45 10.79 -0.27 -8.58
CA THR A 45 9.35 -0.47 -8.73
C THR A 45 8.70 0.70 -9.49
N THR A 46 7.37 0.78 -9.51
CA THR A 46 6.61 1.89 -10.13
C THR A 46 5.47 2.33 -9.22
N ASN A 47 4.91 3.52 -9.47
CA ASN A 47 3.74 4.01 -8.73
C ASN A 47 2.59 2.99 -8.78
N ASN A 48 2.22 2.57 -9.99
CA ASN A 48 1.12 1.64 -10.21
C ASN A 48 1.35 0.30 -9.49
N ARG A 49 2.59 -0.21 -9.46
CA ARG A 49 2.89 -1.45 -8.74
C ARG A 49 2.71 -1.27 -7.23
N MET A 50 3.08 -0.12 -6.67
CA MET A 50 2.87 0.16 -5.24
C MET A 50 1.38 0.33 -4.91
N GLU A 51 0.62 1.04 -5.73
CA GLU A 51 -0.83 1.21 -5.56
C GLU A 51 -1.55 -0.15 -5.60
N LEU A 52 -1.21 -1.02 -6.56
CA LEU A 52 -1.76 -2.37 -6.67
C LEU A 52 -1.29 -3.31 -5.54
N THR A 53 -0.05 -3.16 -5.06
CA THR A 53 0.43 -3.98 -3.93
C THR A 53 -0.33 -3.67 -2.64
N ALA A 54 -0.88 -2.46 -2.53
CA ALA A 54 -1.63 -2.04 -1.36
C ALA A 54 -3.09 -2.58 -1.32
N CYS A 55 -3.69 -3.09 -2.41
CA CYS A 55 -5.16 -3.24 -2.48
C CYS A 55 -5.73 -4.62 -2.93
#